data_AF-A0AA36M4X9-F1
#
_entry.id   AF-A0AA36M4X9-F1
#
_cell.length_a   1.000
_cell.length_b   1.000
_cell.length_c   1.000
_cell.angle_alpha   90.00
_cell.angle_beta   90.00
_cell.angle_gamma   90.00
#
_symmetry.space_group_name_H-M   'P 1'
#
loop_
_entity.id
_entity.type
_entity.pdbx_description
1 polymer ?
#
loop_
_entity_poly.entity_id
_entity_poly.type
_entity_poly.pdbx_seq_one_letter_code
_entity_poly.pdbx_strand_id
1 'polypeptide(L)'
;MTAVSTESFINAELDFGLDMLRQVPANAQTVVSPLSVILALAMVQAGARGRTRAQINEAISNGADNVDIENFYSKLSQDVLNATNDVQTRIANAFYMDKRYTIEKQYEATIRKKYSAKVEALDFETPKATAQIIDKFISDTTKGKIKNMVDGKMVMDVFSLIVNAIYFKAKWLRDFNKDLTKKATFHCSENKIKEIEFMNEYQENRLYTENDDLQVLTLPYKDTTYALSILLPKKRFALAEIRNKITGSTLRELLRQVKMEFVTISIPKMKIETEFELKKALISMGITEMFTDNADFTGITKRPPLKVSDAAHGALIEFFALGLTATHLNMDTRALSRPNLESASMQVSEMNFGLNMLRQSPATESMVVSPVSVIFALAMVQLGARGRTKMQINRVIADGATDNTIVSFYSDLFKNISDSRGPQARIANGFFMNKTFPIKGDYSSVIAKKYGASIKAYDFRQSAKTARLIDNFVSKKTDGKIKNFITKSAVEDAVALIINAIYFKAKWYHEFNKRSTTKAVFYHSAANEEKMKFMKEFAKNRLYAENEVVQVLSLPYKD
;
A
#
# COMPACT_ATOMS: atom_id res chain seq x y z
N MET A 1 13.89 30.52 27.04
CA MET A 1 12.94 29.41 26.81
C MET A 1 13.58 28.50 25.80
N THR A 2 14.04 27.33 26.23
CA THR A 2 14.59 26.29 25.35
C THR A 2 13.45 25.77 24.47
N ALA A 3 13.62 25.81 23.15
CA ALA A 3 12.68 25.19 22.22
C ALA A 3 12.37 23.76 22.70
N VAL A 4 11.10 23.45 22.91
CA VAL A 4 10.70 22.09 23.27
C VAL A 4 11.11 21.19 22.12
N SER A 5 12.02 20.25 22.38
CA SER A 5 12.50 19.35 21.34
C SER A 5 11.35 18.49 20.81
N THR A 6 11.35 18.18 19.51
CA THR A 6 10.42 17.22 18.87
C THR A 6 10.32 15.91 19.64
N GLU A 7 11.38 15.50 20.33
CA GLU A 7 11.39 14.32 21.19
C GLU A 7 10.43 14.39 22.37
N SER A 8 10.16 15.57 22.92
CA SER A 8 9.21 15.74 24.03
C SER A 8 7.78 15.45 23.58
N PHE A 9 7.38 16.00 22.42
CA PHE A 9 6.07 15.72 21.82
C PHE A 9 5.91 14.24 21.47
N ILE A 10 6.93 13.61 20.88
CA ILE A 10 6.90 12.17 20.58
C ILE A 10 6.70 11.34 21.86
N ASN A 11 7.38 11.67 22.96
CA ASN A 11 7.18 10.95 24.22
C ASN A 11 5.76 11.15 24.76
N ALA A 12 5.26 12.39 24.76
CA ALA A 12 3.91 12.69 25.20
C ALA A 12 2.86 11.91 24.38
N GLU A 13 3.02 11.81 23.06
CA GLU A 13 2.14 11.00 22.20
C GLU A 13 2.17 9.51 22.53
N LEU A 14 3.36 8.95 22.78
CA LEU A 14 3.51 7.54 23.13
C LEU A 14 2.93 7.26 24.52
N ASP A 15 3.17 8.13 25.50
CA ASP A 15 2.60 8.03 26.85
C ASP A 15 1.07 8.14 26.79
N PHE A 16 0.54 9.12 26.07
CA PHE A 16 -0.91 9.28 25.86
C PHE A 16 -1.54 8.01 25.25
N GLY A 17 -0.87 7.39 24.27
CA GLY A 17 -1.33 6.15 23.67
C GLY A 17 -1.31 4.95 24.62
N LEU A 18 -0.26 4.83 25.43
CA LEU A 18 -0.18 3.81 26.47
C LEU A 18 -1.25 4.01 27.55
N ASP A 19 -1.51 5.25 27.94
CA ASP A 19 -2.56 5.61 28.91
C ASP A 19 -3.96 5.29 28.38
N MET A 20 -4.25 5.60 27.10
CA MET A 20 -5.50 5.18 26.46
C MET A 20 -5.68 3.66 26.53
N LEU A 21 -4.62 2.90 26.24
CA LEU A 21 -4.66 1.45 26.33
C LEU A 21 -4.95 1.02 27.78
N ARG A 22 -4.30 1.60 28.79
CA ARG A 22 -4.54 1.26 30.21
C ARG A 22 -6.00 1.42 30.65
N GLN A 23 -6.81 2.22 29.96
CA GLN A 23 -8.24 2.37 30.23
C GLN A 23 -9.09 1.16 29.83
N VAL A 24 -8.49 0.18 29.14
CA VAL A 24 -9.19 -1.03 28.67
C VAL A 24 -8.53 -2.28 29.24
N PRO A 25 -9.30 -3.31 29.66
CA PRO A 25 -8.74 -4.55 30.18
C PRO A 25 -7.71 -5.16 29.22
N ALA A 26 -6.60 -5.66 29.77
CA ALA A 26 -5.49 -6.18 28.94
C ALA A 26 -5.86 -7.39 28.07
N ASN A 27 -6.94 -8.11 28.42
CA ASN A 27 -7.46 -9.25 27.67
C ASN A 27 -8.56 -8.86 26.65
N ALA A 28 -8.95 -7.59 26.57
CA ALA A 28 -9.88 -7.11 25.56
C ALA A 28 -9.16 -6.81 24.25
N GLN A 29 -9.82 -7.09 23.12
CA GLN A 29 -9.35 -6.66 21.81
C GLN A 29 -9.69 -5.19 21.64
N THR A 30 -8.69 -4.34 21.40
CA THR A 30 -8.88 -2.90 21.32
C THR A 30 -7.93 -2.28 20.32
N VAL A 31 -8.48 -1.36 19.52
CA VAL A 31 -7.71 -0.48 18.66
C VAL A 31 -8.07 0.95 19.01
N VAL A 32 -7.05 1.76 19.23
CA VAL A 32 -7.17 3.21 19.44
C VAL A 32 -6.17 3.91 18.54
N SER A 33 -6.47 5.15 18.17
CA SER A 33 -5.51 6.02 17.51
C SER A 33 -5.22 7.25 18.37
N PRO A 34 -4.13 7.20 19.15
CA PRO A 34 -3.72 8.29 20.03
C PRO A 34 -3.55 9.59 19.26
N LEU A 35 -2.84 9.55 18.13
CA LEU A 35 -2.64 10.71 17.25
C LEU A 35 -3.96 11.35 16.81
N SER A 36 -4.93 10.55 16.40
CA SER A 36 -6.23 11.03 15.96
C SER A 36 -6.98 11.76 17.09
N VAL A 37 -6.96 11.20 18.30
CA VAL A 37 -7.54 11.83 19.50
C VAL A 37 -6.78 13.10 19.89
N ILE A 38 -5.45 13.09 19.85
CA ILE A 38 -4.61 14.24 20.16
C ILE A 38 -4.89 15.39 19.19
N LEU A 39 -5.03 15.12 17.89
CA LEU A 39 -5.43 16.14 16.92
C LEU A 39 -6.81 16.71 17.25
N ALA A 40 -7.76 15.88 17.70
CA ALA A 40 -9.07 16.36 18.14
C ALA A 40 -8.99 17.23 19.40
N LEU A 41 -8.16 16.86 20.36
CA LEU A 41 -7.89 17.65 21.55
C LEU A 41 -7.17 18.97 21.21
N ALA A 42 -6.24 18.98 20.25
CA ALA A 42 -5.57 20.19 19.78
C ALA A 42 -6.57 21.20 19.17
N MET A 43 -7.62 20.72 18.50
CA MET A 43 -8.71 21.60 18.02
C MET A 43 -9.50 22.23 19.18
N VAL A 44 -9.74 21.46 20.23
CA VAL A 44 -10.46 21.93 21.42
C VAL A 44 -9.57 22.90 22.21
N GLN A 45 -8.28 22.58 22.33
CA GLN A 45 -7.22 23.38 22.96
C GLN A 45 -7.11 24.78 22.35
N ALA A 46 -7.20 24.91 21.02
CA ALA A 46 -7.12 26.20 20.33
C ALA A 46 -8.23 27.18 20.78
N GLY A 47 -9.39 26.65 21.16
CA GLY A 47 -10.55 27.38 21.66
C GLY A 47 -10.62 27.49 23.19
N ALA A 48 -9.91 26.62 23.91
CA ALA A 48 -9.90 26.58 25.37
C ALA A 48 -9.06 27.72 25.96
N ARG A 49 -9.35 28.10 27.21
CA ARG A 49 -8.56 29.04 28.01
C ARG A 49 -8.36 28.51 29.43
N GLY A 50 -7.62 29.25 30.24
CA GLY A 50 -7.41 28.95 31.66
C GLY A 50 -6.93 27.52 31.94
N ARG A 51 -7.50 26.93 32.98
CA ARG A 51 -7.17 25.58 33.46
C ARG A 51 -7.65 24.48 32.51
N THR A 52 -8.78 24.68 31.83
CA THR A 52 -9.25 23.82 30.74
C THR A 52 -8.18 23.62 29.67
N ARG A 53 -7.54 24.70 29.19
CA ARG A 53 -6.44 24.61 28.22
C ARG A 53 -5.19 23.96 28.82
N ALA A 54 -4.85 24.31 30.06
CA ALA A 54 -3.67 23.78 30.73
C ALA A 54 -3.74 22.25 30.90
N GLN A 55 -4.89 21.69 31.27
CA GLN A 55 -5.07 20.23 31.36
C GLN A 55 -4.87 19.54 30.02
N ILE A 56 -5.35 20.14 28.92
CA ILE A 56 -5.15 19.57 27.58
C ILE A 56 -3.67 19.64 27.18
N ASN A 57 -3.00 20.78 27.40
CA ASN A 57 -1.57 20.93 27.12
C ASN A 57 -0.73 19.90 27.89
N GLU A 58 -1.02 19.68 29.18
CA GLU A 58 -0.31 18.69 29.97
C GLU A 58 -0.42 17.30 29.35
N ALA A 59 -1.65 16.89 29.03
CA ALA A 59 -1.91 15.55 28.53
C ALA A 59 -1.33 15.26 27.14
N ILE A 60 -1.34 16.24 26.22
CA ILE A 60 -0.90 15.98 24.83
C ILE A 60 0.57 16.31 24.59
N SER A 61 1.18 17.22 25.37
CA SER A 61 2.53 17.72 25.08
C SER A 61 3.44 17.87 26.32
N ASN A 62 3.05 17.32 27.47
CA ASN A 62 3.75 17.51 28.75
C ASN A 62 3.91 19.00 29.11
N GLY A 63 2.86 19.79 28.87
CA GLY A 63 2.78 21.18 29.31
C GLY A 63 3.53 22.18 28.41
N ALA A 64 3.83 21.80 27.15
CA ALA A 64 4.45 22.72 26.19
C ALA A 64 3.61 23.99 25.97
N ASP A 65 4.24 25.05 25.45
CA ASP A 65 3.53 26.31 25.21
C ASP A 65 2.53 26.20 24.04
N ASN A 66 1.55 27.11 24.01
CA ASN A 66 0.46 27.04 23.04
C ASN A 66 0.92 27.20 21.58
N VAL A 67 1.96 28.00 21.33
CA VAL A 67 2.48 28.25 19.99
C VAL A 67 3.21 27.01 19.49
N ASP A 68 4.02 26.38 20.33
CA ASP A 68 4.71 25.13 20.02
C ASP A 68 3.71 23.99 19.75
N ILE A 69 2.69 23.83 20.60
CA ILE A 69 1.59 22.87 20.39
C ILE A 69 0.89 23.10 19.05
N GLU A 70 0.50 24.34 18.76
CA GLU A 70 -0.22 24.68 17.54
C GLU A 70 0.65 24.43 16.30
N ASN A 71 1.92 24.84 16.33
CA ASN A 71 2.84 24.62 15.22
C ASN A 71 3.09 23.14 14.98
N PHE A 72 3.33 22.37 16.04
CA PHE A 72 3.62 20.95 15.96
C PHE A 72 2.43 20.16 15.42
N TYR A 73 1.25 20.28 16.03
CA TYR A 73 0.08 19.50 15.63
C TYR A 73 -0.57 19.96 14.33
N SER A 74 -0.47 21.26 13.98
CA SER A 74 -0.92 21.70 12.65
C SER A 74 -0.04 21.13 11.54
N LYS A 75 1.29 21.10 11.75
CA LYS A 75 2.23 20.49 10.81
C LYS A 75 1.99 18.98 10.70
N LEU A 76 1.87 18.29 11.83
CA LEU A 76 1.59 16.86 11.87
C LEU A 76 0.25 16.50 11.20
N SER A 77 -0.80 17.28 11.45
CA SER A 77 -2.10 17.11 10.78
C SER A 77 -1.97 17.21 9.26
N GLN A 78 -1.19 18.17 8.75
CA GLN A 78 -0.96 18.32 7.32
C GLN A 78 -0.15 17.16 6.75
N ASP A 79 0.90 16.73 7.44
CA ASP A 79 1.77 15.64 6.97
C ASP A 79 1.01 14.31 6.89
N VAL A 80 0.14 14.04 7.87
CA VAL A 80 -0.70 12.83 7.91
C VAL A 80 -1.76 12.84 6.80
N LEU A 81 -2.37 14.00 6.51
CA LEU A 81 -3.37 14.13 5.44
C LEU A 81 -2.76 14.14 4.03
N ASN A 82 -1.51 14.56 3.91
CA ASN A 82 -0.77 14.61 2.65
C ASN A 82 0.07 13.35 2.39
N ALA A 83 -0.12 12.28 3.16
CA ALA A 83 0.55 11.01 2.92
C ALA A 83 0.30 10.54 1.48
N THR A 84 1.39 10.36 0.73
CA THR A 84 1.39 9.83 -0.65
C THR A 84 1.92 8.39 -0.64
N ASN A 85 2.02 7.71 -1.79
CA ASN A 85 2.56 6.34 -1.92
C ASN A 85 1.69 5.19 -1.39
N ASP A 86 0.49 5.00 -1.93
CA ASP A 86 -0.39 3.84 -1.65
C ASP A 86 -0.89 3.69 -0.20
N VAL A 87 -0.53 4.61 0.72
CA VAL A 87 -1.11 4.71 2.07
C VAL A 87 -2.45 5.43 2.00
N GLN A 88 -3.50 4.78 2.50
CA GLN A 88 -4.82 5.38 2.66
C GLN A 88 -5.03 5.72 4.13
N THR A 89 -4.65 6.94 4.51
CA THR A 89 -5.02 7.51 5.81
C THR A 89 -6.20 8.44 5.62
N ARG A 90 -7.26 8.24 6.39
CA ARG A 90 -8.45 9.10 6.40
C ARG A 90 -8.81 9.41 7.84
N ILE A 91 -8.71 10.68 8.21
CA ILE A 91 -9.04 11.16 9.55
C ILE A 91 -10.27 12.07 9.43
N ALA A 92 -11.32 11.72 10.15
CA ALA A 92 -12.53 12.50 10.32
C ALA A 92 -12.49 13.17 11.70
N ASN A 93 -12.08 14.43 11.71
CA ASN A 93 -12.02 15.27 12.91
C ASN A 93 -13.16 16.27 12.87
N ALA A 94 -14.03 16.25 13.87
CA ALA A 94 -15.09 17.24 14.02
C ALA A 94 -15.39 17.60 15.48
N PHE A 95 -15.77 18.86 15.69
CA PHE A 95 -16.37 19.32 16.93
C PHE A 95 -17.75 19.93 16.65
N TYR A 96 -18.78 19.24 17.14
CA TYR A 96 -20.17 19.64 16.96
C TYR A 96 -20.68 20.30 18.23
N MET A 97 -21.50 21.34 18.09
CA MET A 97 -22.18 21.99 19.21
C MET A 97 -23.62 22.34 18.85
N ASP A 98 -24.45 22.61 19.84
CA ASP A 98 -25.84 22.99 19.63
C ASP A 98 -25.97 24.33 18.86
N LYS A 99 -26.99 24.44 18.00
CA LYS A 99 -27.33 25.62 17.19
C LYS A 99 -27.48 26.92 18.01
N ARG A 100 -27.67 26.83 19.33
CA ARG A 100 -27.72 27.98 20.25
C ARG A 100 -26.38 28.68 20.43
N TYR A 101 -25.26 28.05 20.08
CA TYR A 101 -23.93 28.63 20.20
C TYR A 101 -23.51 29.32 18.91
N THR A 102 -23.03 30.55 19.04
CA THR A 102 -22.37 31.26 17.93
C THR A 102 -20.88 30.96 17.96
N ILE A 103 -20.37 30.29 16.93
CA ILE A 103 -18.95 29.95 16.79
C ILE A 103 -18.17 31.22 16.42
N GLU A 104 -17.08 31.50 17.14
CA GLU A 104 -16.16 32.59 16.84
C GLU A 104 -15.45 32.35 15.50
N LYS A 105 -15.58 33.30 14.57
CA LYS A 105 -15.08 33.16 13.18
C LYS A 105 -13.57 32.88 13.11
N GLN A 106 -12.80 33.49 14.00
CA GLN A 106 -11.35 33.29 14.05
C GLN A 106 -11.01 31.86 14.46
N TYR A 107 -11.72 31.29 15.42
CA TYR A 107 -11.56 29.89 15.81
C TYR A 107 -11.89 28.96 14.66
N GLU A 108 -13.04 29.16 14.01
CA GLU A 108 -13.46 28.34 12.87
C GLU A 108 -12.42 28.37 11.73
N ALA A 109 -11.91 29.56 11.39
CA ALA A 109 -10.88 29.72 10.37
C ALA A 109 -9.58 28.99 10.73
N THR A 110 -9.15 29.06 12.00
CA THR A 110 -7.98 28.33 12.50
C THR A 110 -8.16 26.83 12.36
N ILE A 111 -9.30 26.28 12.81
CA ILE A 111 -9.54 24.82 12.75
C ILE A 111 -9.59 24.31 11.31
N ARG A 112 -10.31 25.01 10.42
CA ARG A 112 -10.38 24.64 8.99
C ARG A 112 -9.02 24.69 8.32
N LYS A 113 -8.21 25.71 8.59
CA LYS A 113 -6.91 25.93 7.92
C LYS A 113 -5.80 25.04 8.47
N LYS A 114 -5.69 24.91 9.80
CA LYS A 114 -4.54 24.27 10.45
C LYS A 114 -4.74 22.77 10.71
N TYR A 115 -5.98 22.32 10.93
CA TYR A 115 -6.29 20.93 11.29
C TYR A 115 -7.16 20.21 10.26
N SER A 116 -7.56 20.90 9.18
CA SER A 116 -8.46 20.38 8.13
C SER A 116 -9.71 19.69 8.69
N ALA A 117 -10.22 20.22 9.78
CA ALA A 117 -11.30 19.61 10.55
C ALA A 117 -12.58 20.45 10.52
N LYS A 118 -13.69 19.82 10.90
CA LYS A 118 -15.01 20.44 10.87
C LYS A 118 -15.38 20.99 12.25
N VAL A 119 -15.84 22.24 12.30
CA VAL A 119 -16.60 22.76 13.44
C VAL A 119 -17.96 23.18 12.91
N GLU A 120 -19.03 22.72 13.56
CA GLU A 120 -20.39 22.97 13.07
C GLU A 120 -21.39 23.03 14.22
N ALA A 121 -22.35 23.94 14.09
CA ALA A 121 -23.49 24.03 14.99
C ALA A 121 -24.67 23.24 14.40
N LEU A 122 -25.24 22.31 15.17
CA LEU A 122 -26.30 21.39 14.76
C LEU A 122 -27.51 21.46 15.70
N ASP A 123 -28.64 20.90 15.26
CA ASP A 123 -29.87 20.85 16.05
C ASP A 123 -29.95 19.62 16.96
N PHE A 124 -29.35 19.70 18.15
CA PHE A 124 -29.37 18.61 19.12
C PHE A 124 -30.77 18.34 19.72
N GLU A 125 -31.77 19.20 19.48
CA GLU A 125 -33.18 18.91 19.81
C GLU A 125 -33.80 17.84 18.89
N THR A 126 -33.09 17.47 17.81
CA THR A 126 -33.47 16.38 16.91
C THR A 126 -32.42 15.25 16.90
N PRO A 127 -32.24 14.50 18.02
CA PRO A 127 -31.13 13.56 18.21
C PRO A 127 -30.92 12.58 17.04
N LYS A 128 -32.00 12.00 16.51
CA LYS A 128 -31.92 11.04 15.40
C LYS A 128 -31.36 11.66 14.11
N ALA A 129 -31.81 12.87 13.76
CA ALA A 129 -31.35 13.57 12.57
C ALA A 129 -29.89 14.05 12.75
N THR A 130 -29.56 14.57 13.93
CA THR A 130 -28.19 14.99 14.28
C THR A 130 -27.21 13.81 14.24
N ALA A 131 -27.57 12.66 14.82
CA ALA A 131 -26.75 11.44 14.72
C ALA A 131 -26.52 11.03 13.26
N GLN A 132 -27.54 11.10 12.40
CA GLN A 132 -27.41 10.78 10.96
C GLN A 132 -26.48 11.75 10.23
N ILE A 133 -26.52 13.05 10.54
CA ILE A 133 -25.62 14.06 9.95
C ILE A 133 -24.16 13.74 10.33
N ILE A 134 -23.93 13.46 11.61
CA ILE A 134 -22.60 13.17 12.14
C ILE A 134 -22.07 11.85 11.58
N ASP A 135 -22.88 10.79 11.59
CA ASP A 135 -22.48 9.49 11.04
C ASP A 135 -22.23 9.55 9.52
N LYS A 136 -23.04 10.32 8.80
CA LYS A 136 -22.82 10.59 7.37
C LYS A 136 -21.48 11.26 7.13
N PHE A 137 -21.10 12.25 7.93
CA PHE A 137 -19.79 12.90 7.83
C PHE A 137 -18.63 11.91 8.06
N ILE A 138 -18.74 11.06 9.08
CA ILE A 138 -17.76 10.01 9.38
C ILE A 138 -17.66 9.03 8.20
N SER A 139 -18.79 8.52 7.73
CA SER A 139 -18.86 7.58 6.61
C SER A 139 -18.29 8.21 5.33
N ASP A 140 -18.70 9.42 4.97
CA ASP A 140 -18.22 10.07 3.73
C ASP A 140 -16.71 10.31 3.79
N THR A 141 -16.19 10.76 4.94
CA THR A 141 -14.75 11.02 5.13
C THR A 141 -13.92 9.73 5.11
N THR A 142 -14.43 8.65 5.70
CA THR A 142 -13.78 7.33 5.73
C THR A 142 -14.14 6.44 4.52
N LYS A 143 -14.83 6.99 3.51
CA LYS A 143 -15.31 6.26 2.32
C LYS A 143 -16.15 5.02 2.64
N GLY A 144 -17.01 5.13 3.64
CA GLY A 144 -17.93 4.10 4.10
C GLY A 144 -17.25 2.97 4.87
N LYS A 145 -16.05 3.19 5.40
CA LYS A 145 -15.33 2.19 6.20
C LYS A 145 -15.73 2.20 7.66
N ILE A 146 -16.04 3.38 8.20
CA ILE A 146 -16.60 3.52 9.55
C ILE A 146 -18.02 4.06 9.37
N LYS A 147 -18.99 3.37 9.99
CA LYS A 147 -20.43 3.67 9.91
C LYS A 147 -21.08 3.35 11.25
N ASN A 148 -22.22 3.97 11.50
CA ASN A 148 -23.02 3.82 12.72
C ASN A 148 -22.22 4.05 14.00
N MET A 149 -21.24 4.97 13.98
CA MET A 149 -20.38 5.26 15.13
C MET A 149 -21.10 6.14 16.17
N VAL A 150 -22.07 6.93 15.71
CA VAL A 150 -22.86 7.83 16.57
C VAL A 150 -24.32 7.47 16.38
N ASP A 151 -25.00 7.19 17.49
CA ASP A 151 -26.43 6.90 17.51
C ASP A 151 -27.23 8.01 18.20
N GLY A 152 -28.56 7.90 18.17
CA GLY A 152 -29.44 8.90 18.78
C GLY A 152 -29.27 9.01 20.31
N LYS A 153 -28.74 8.00 20.99
CA LYS A 153 -28.51 8.03 22.45
C LYS A 153 -27.28 8.88 22.79
N MET A 154 -26.22 8.79 21.98
CA MET A 154 -24.99 9.58 22.16
C MET A 154 -25.18 11.08 21.97
N VAL A 155 -26.25 11.50 21.27
CA VAL A 155 -26.55 12.92 21.02
C VAL A 155 -27.82 13.39 21.74
N MET A 156 -28.41 12.55 22.60
CA MET A 156 -29.54 12.92 23.44
C MET A 156 -29.04 13.70 24.67
N ASP A 157 -29.65 14.84 24.96
CA ASP A 157 -29.28 15.71 26.10
C ASP A 157 -27.82 16.19 26.11
N VAL A 158 -27.18 16.20 24.94
CA VAL A 158 -25.79 16.61 24.71
C VAL A 158 -25.79 17.95 23.98
N PHE A 159 -24.94 18.89 24.41
CA PHE A 159 -24.84 20.23 23.81
C PHE A 159 -23.58 20.43 22.96
N SER A 160 -22.63 19.50 23.06
CA SER A 160 -21.48 19.41 22.17
C SER A 160 -20.83 18.03 22.20
N LEU A 161 -20.29 17.63 21.06
CA LEU A 161 -19.72 16.30 20.83
C LEU A 161 -18.41 16.41 20.05
N ILE A 162 -17.34 15.84 20.60
CA ILE A 162 -16.10 15.61 19.85
C ILE A 162 -16.26 14.31 19.07
N VAL A 163 -15.97 14.36 17.78
CA VAL A 163 -16.03 13.19 16.89
C VAL A 163 -14.67 13.01 16.25
N ASN A 164 -14.13 11.81 16.45
CA ASN A 164 -12.87 11.40 15.87
C ASN A 164 -12.99 10.01 15.25
N ALA A 165 -12.71 9.89 13.96
CA ALA A 165 -12.65 8.59 13.30
C ALA A 165 -11.42 8.47 12.40
N ILE A 166 -10.73 7.33 12.43
CA ILE A 166 -9.59 7.08 11.56
C ILE A 166 -9.66 5.71 10.89
N TYR A 167 -9.45 5.73 9.57
CA TYR A 167 -9.21 4.55 8.77
C TYR A 167 -7.78 4.61 8.22
N PHE A 168 -7.01 3.58 8.53
CA PHE A 168 -5.65 3.41 8.03
C PHE A 168 -5.54 2.10 7.24
N LYS A 169 -5.06 2.20 6.00
CA LYS A 169 -4.71 1.04 5.17
C LYS A 169 -3.42 1.29 4.41
N ALA A 170 -2.46 0.41 4.61
CA ALA A 170 -1.19 0.41 3.88
C ALA A 170 -0.83 -1.01 3.44
N LYS A 171 -0.01 -1.13 2.39
CA LYS A 171 0.54 -2.42 1.90
C LYS A 171 1.87 -2.70 2.58
N TRP A 172 2.15 -3.94 2.94
CA TRP A 172 3.45 -4.32 3.51
C TRP A 172 4.58 -4.05 2.51
N LEU A 173 5.76 -3.70 3.01
CA LEU A 173 6.98 -3.66 2.17
C LEU A 173 7.30 -5.07 1.65
N ARG A 174 7.10 -6.06 2.52
CA ARG A 174 7.31 -7.49 2.25
C ARG A 174 6.08 -8.25 2.78
N ASP A 175 5.24 -8.70 1.87
CA ASP A 175 4.01 -9.44 2.17
C ASP A 175 4.30 -10.83 2.75
N PHE A 176 3.35 -11.34 3.54
CA PHE A 176 3.37 -12.72 4.03
C PHE A 176 2.98 -13.69 2.92
N ASN A 177 3.63 -14.85 2.88
CA ASN A 177 3.21 -15.93 1.99
C ASN A 177 1.88 -16.54 2.48
N LYS A 178 0.83 -16.42 1.65
CA LYS A 178 -0.51 -16.94 1.94
C LYS A 178 -0.51 -18.46 2.15
N ASP A 179 0.32 -19.20 1.43
CA ASP A 179 0.37 -20.67 1.50
C ASP A 179 0.93 -21.16 2.85
N LEU A 180 1.62 -20.28 3.58
CA LEU A 180 2.09 -20.54 4.94
C LEU A 180 1.05 -20.17 6.00
N THR A 181 -0.09 -19.59 5.61
CA THR A 181 -1.17 -19.26 6.56
C THR A 181 -1.88 -20.55 6.98
N LYS A 182 -1.89 -20.85 8.28
CA LYS A 182 -2.47 -22.09 8.83
C LYS A 182 -3.20 -21.82 10.12
N LYS A 183 -4.19 -22.65 10.45
CA LYS A 183 -4.85 -22.59 11.75
C LYS A 183 -3.89 -23.02 12.86
N ALA A 184 -3.90 -22.29 13.96
CA ALA A 184 -3.18 -22.64 15.18
C ALA A 184 -3.95 -22.16 16.42
N THR A 185 -3.54 -22.68 17.58
CA THR A 185 -4.14 -22.31 18.86
C THR A 185 -3.66 -20.92 19.30
N PHE A 186 -4.59 -20.01 19.53
CA PHE A 186 -4.38 -18.71 20.16
C PHE A 186 -4.86 -18.75 21.62
N HIS A 187 -3.97 -18.43 22.54
CA HIS A 187 -4.26 -18.40 23.97
C HIS A 187 -4.76 -16.99 24.36
N CYS A 188 -6.08 -16.81 24.46
CA CYS A 188 -6.68 -15.53 24.83
C CYS A 188 -6.41 -15.16 26.29
N SER A 189 -6.44 -16.14 27.20
CA SER A 189 -6.12 -16.02 28.63
C SER A 189 -5.79 -17.41 29.19
N GLU A 190 -5.41 -17.49 30.47
CA GLU A 190 -5.08 -18.77 31.15
C GLU A 190 -6.11 -19.87 30.90
N ASN A 191 -7.40 -19.51 30.93
CA ASN A 191 -8.52 -20.45 30.83
C ASN A 191 -9.27 -20.38 29.49
N LYS A 192 -8.75 -19.66 28.48
CA LYS A 192 -9.47 -19.45 27.21
C LYS A 192 -8.53 -19.56 26.02
N ILE A 193 -8.84 -20.51 25.15
CA ILE A 193 -8.15 -20.72 23.87
C ILE A 193 -9.12 -20.61 22.70
N LYS A 194 -8.59 -20.31 21.51
CA LYS A 194 -9.33 -20.31 20.24
C LYS A 194 -8.44 -20.87 19.14
N GLU A 195 -9.03 -21.49 18.13
CA GLU A 195 -8.33 -21.84 16.90
C GLU A 195 -8.56 -20.73 15.87
N ILE A 196 -7.48 -20.10 15.39
CA ILE A 196 -7.54 -19.00 14.41
C ILE A 196 -6.43 -19.15 13.36
N GLU A 197 -6.55 -18.44 12.24
CA GLU A 197 -5.50 -18.39 11.23
C GLU A 197 -4.28 -17.61 11.70
N PHE A 198 -3.09 -18.16 11.52
CA PHE A 198 -1.81 -17.49 11.70
C PHE A 198 -1.10 -17.37 10.37
N MET A 199 -0.60 -16.18 10.07
CA MET A 199 0.35 -15.93 8.99
C MET A 199 1.74 -16.34 9.48
N ASN A 200 2.44 -17.21 8.72
CA ASN A 200 3.74 -17.75 9.13
C ASN A 200 4.85 -17.38 8.15
N GLU A 201 6.04 -17.16 8.67
CA GLU A 201 7.29 -17.04 7.94
C GLU A 201 8.37 -17.81 8.71
N TYR A 202 9.18 -18.57 7.99
CA TYR A 202 10.22 -19.40 8.58
C TYR A 202 11.56 -18.91 8.09
N GLN A 203 12.47 -18.61 9.02
CA GLN A 203 13.86 -18.30 8.70
C GLN A 203 13.98 -17.13 7.71
N GLU A 204 13.38 -15.99 8.07
CA GLU A 204 13.36 -14.77 7.24
C GLU A 204 14.06 -13.60 7.92
N ASN A 205 14.67 -12.74 7.11
CA ASN A 205 15.33 -11.52 7.59
C ASN A 205 14.29 -10.42 7.85
N ARG A 206 14.08 -10.06 9.11
CA ARG A 206 13.06 -9.09 9.56
C ARG A 206 13.63 -8.13 10.60
N LEU A 207 13.02 -6.96 10.73
CA LEU A 207 13.40 -5.98 11.73
C LEU A 207 12.91 -6.44 13.11
N TYR A 208 13.85 -6.66 14.03
CA TYR A 208 13.60 -7.26 15.33
C TYR A 208 14.47 -6.62 16.42
N THR A 209 13.97 -6.62 17.64
CA THR A 209 14.75 -6.43 18.86
C THR A 209 14.07 -7.13 20.03
N GLU A 210 14.78 -7.29 21.13
CA GLU A 210 14.23 -7.81 22.37
C GLU A 210 14.97 -7.24 23.59
N ASN A 211 14.29 -7.23 24.73
CA ASN A 211 14.88 -7.02 26.04
C ASN A 211 14.44 -8.14 26.99
N ASP A 212 14.64 -7.99 28.30
CA ASP A 212 14.28 -9.02 29.29
C ASP A 212 12.78 -9.34 29.31
N ASP A 213 11.93 -8.37 28.97
CA ASP A 213 10.48 -8.44 29.12
C ASP A 213 9.73 -8.72 27.80
N LEU A 214 10.25 -8.20 26.69
CA LEU A 214 9.55 -8.04 25.42
C LEU A 214 10.38 -8.52 24.23
N GLN A 215 9.67 -9.08 23.25
CA GLN A 215 10.11 -9.23 21.88
C GLN A 215 9.39 -8.20 21.01
N VAL A 216 10.10 -7.56 20.08
CA VAL A 216 9.53 -6.56 19.18
C VAL A 216 9.84 -6.93 17.75
N LEU A 217 8.80 -7.12 16.96
CA LEU A 217 8.89 -7.32 15.52
C LEU A 217 8.36 -6.08 14.81
N THR A 218 9.15 -5.48 13.94
CA THR A 218 8.75 -4.33 13.13
C THR A 218 8.59 -4.74 11.67
N LEU A 219 7.43 -4.42 11.09
CA LEU A 219 7.04 -4.76 9.74
C LEU A 219 6.78 -3.45 8.96
N PRO A 220 7.76 -2.98 8.17
CA PRO A 220 7.59 -1.78 7.36
C PRO A 220 6.48 -1.95 6.32
N TYR A 221 5.75 -0.87 6.06
CA TYR A 221 4.88 -0.77 4.90
C TYR A 221 5.67 -0.33 3.66
N LYS A 222 5.05 -0.38 2.47
CA LYS A 222 5.68 0.08 1.21
C LYS A 222 6.19 1.50 1.31
N ASP A 223 5.40 2.37 1.93
CA ASP A 223 5.91 3.62 2.46
C ASP A 223 6.57 3.33 3.80
N THR A 224 7.91 3.31 3.79
CA THR A 224 8.73 2.97 4.95
C THR A 224 8.74 4.05 6.02
N THR A 225 8.06 5.18 5.81
CA THR A 225 7.74 6.13 6.90
C THR A 225 6.72 5.54 7.89
N TYR A 226 6.01 4.48 7.49
CA TYR A 226 5.10 3.73 8.34
C TYR A 226 5.60 2.30 8.57
N ALA A 227 5.38 1.78 9.77
CA ALA A 227 5.58 0.36 10.10
C ALA A 227 4.58 -0.11 11.15
N LEU A 228 4.25 -1.39 11.14
CA LEU A 228 3.61 -2.05 12.29
C LEU A 228 4.69 -2.61 13.20
N SER A 229 4.68 -2.23 14.47
CA SER A 229 5.51 -2.86 15.50
C SER A 229 4.63 -3.72 16.42
N ILE A 230 4.96 -5.00 16.52
CA ILE A 230 4.29 -5.97 17.36
C ILE A 230 5.14 -6.19 18.60
N LEU A 231 4.60 -5.83 19.76
CA LEU A 231 5.23 -6.03 21.06
C LEU A 231 4.64 -7.27 21.72
N LEU A 232 5.47 -8.29 21.94
CA LEU A 232 5.07 -9.57 22.52
C LEU A 232 5.78 -9.78 23.86
N PRO A 233 5.06 -9.88 24.99
CA PRO A 233 5.66 -10.28 26.26
C PRO A 233 6.30 -11.66 26.17
N LYS A 234 7.55 -11.79 26.63
CA LYS A 234 8.26 -13.08 26.70
C LYS A 234 7.57 -14.05 27.67
N LYS A 235 7.01 -13.52 28.75
CA LYS A 235 6.19 -14.27 29.70
C LYS A 235 4.72 -14.31 29.23
N ARG A 236 4.19 -15.51 29.05
CA ARG A 236 2.78 -15.73 28.68
C ARG A 236 1.85 -15.06 29.70
N PHE A 237 0.83 -14.35 29.20
CA PHE A 237 -0.17 -13.61 30.00
C PHE A 237 0.36 -12.41 30.81
N ALA A 238 1.62 -11.98 30.61
CA ALA A 238 2.18 -10.82 31.31
C ALA A 238 1.79 -9.44 30.70
N LEU A 239 0.89 -9.39 29.71
CA LEU A 239 0.56 -8.14 29.01
C LEU A 239 0.06 -7.04 29.96
N ALA A 240 -0.72 -7.38 30.99
CA ALA A 240 -1.18 -6.41 31.98
C ALA A 240 -0.03 -5.79 32.79
N GLU A 241 0.90 -6.62 33.24
CA GLU A 241 2.11 -6.20 33.97
C GLU A 241 2.97 -5.28 33.09
N ILE A 242 3.23 -5.68 31.84
CA ILE A 242 4.02 -4.90 30.89
C ILE A 242 3.36 -3.55 30.57
N ARG A 243 2.04 -3.52 30.34
CA ARG A 243 1.31 -2.27 30.05
C ARG A 243 1.42 -1.25 31.19
N ASN A 244 1.50 -1.71 32.43
CA ASN A 244 1.65 -0.83 33.58
C ASN A 244 3.09 -0.32 33.76
N LYS A 245 4.09 -1.08 33.29
CA LYS A 245 5.52 -0.75 33.44
C LYS A 245 6.08 0.11 32.28
N ILE A 246 5.62 -0.14 31.06
CA ILE A 246 6.18 0.51 29.86
C ILE A 246 5.81 2.01 29.81
N THR A 247 6.74 2.85 29.40
CA THR A 247 6.56 4.30 29.20
C THR A 247 6.82 4.65 27.74
N GLY A 248 6.43 5.84 27.31
CA GLY A 248 6.74 6.36 25.98
C GLY A 248 8.24 6.42 25.72
N SER A 249 9.02 6.82 26.72
CA SER A 249 10.49 6.86 26.63
C SER A 249 11.10 5.47 26.43
N THR A 250 10.68 4.47 27.21
CA THR A 250 11.18 3.09 27.10
C THR A 250 10.72 2.43 25.80
N LEU A 251 9.47 2.66 25.37
CA LEU A 251 8.96 2.19 24.08
C LEU A 251 9.76 2.78 22.92
N ARG A 252 10.04 4.09 22.95
CA ARG A 252 10.83 4.75 21.91
C ARG A 252 12.25 4.20 21.84
N GLU A 253 12.91 4.03 22.98
CA GLU A 253 14.26 3.47 23.02
C GLU A 253 14.29 2.04 22.47
N LEU A 254 13.32 1.22 22.85
CA LEU A 254 13.18 -0.13 22.31
C LEU A 254 13.02 -0.11 20.78
N LEU A 255 12.18 0.76 20.24
CA LEU A 255 11.99 0.90 18.79
C LEU A 255 13.24 1.41 18.05
N ARG A 256 14.13 2.17 18.70
CA ARG A 256 15.40 2.62 18.10
C ARG A 256 16.44 1.51 17.97
N GLN A 257 16.32 0.45 18.78
CA GLN A 257 17.26 -0.68 18.79
C GLN A 257 16.93 -1.76 17.77
N VAL A 258 15.81 -1.62 17.06
CA VAL A 258 15.35 -2.53 16.02
C VAL A 258 16.41 -2.65 14.91
N LYS A 259 16.79 -3.89 14.59
CA LYS A 259 17.78 -4.20 13.55
C LYS A 259 17.36 -5.44 12.76
N MET A 260 17.97 -5.66 11.60
CA MET A 260 17.66 -6.83 10.78
C MET A 260 18.21 -8.09 11.45
N GLU A 261 17.35 -9.07 11.69
CA GLU A 261 17.66 -10.36 12.30
C GLU A 261 16.97 -11.50 11.55
N PHE A 262 17.52 -12.70 11.69
CA PHE A 262 16.99 -13.92 11.06
C PHE A 262 16.03 -14.63 12.01
N VAL A 263 14.73 -14.57 11.72
CA VAL A 263 13.67 -14.97 12.67
C VAL A 263 12.61 -15.86 12.02
N THR A 264 11.87 -16.58 12.85
CA THR A 264 10.63 -17.28 12.48
C THR A 264 9.46 -16.56 13.12
N ILE A 265 8.43 -16.25 12.34
CA ILE A 265 7.32 -15.37 12.73
C ILE A 265 6.01 -16.12 12.55
N SER A 266 5.16 -16.06 13.57
CA SER A 266 3.77 -16.51 13.51
C SER A 266 2.86 -15.43 14.09
N ILE A 267 2.04 -14.80 13.26
CA ILE A 267 1.15 -13.68 13.66
C ILE A 267 -0.30 -14.06 13.39
N PRO A 268 -1.22 -13.88 14.36
CA PRO A 268 -2.64 -14.13 14.11
C PRO A 268 -3.19 -13.17 13.05
N LYS A 269 -3.92 -13.70 12.08
CA LYS A 269 -4.66 -12.90 11.10
C LYS A 269 -5.96 -12.44 11.74
N MET A 270 -6.12 -11.14 11.92
CA MET A 270 -7.27 -10.60 12.64
C MET A 270 -7.79 -9.30 12.03
N LYS A 271 -9.04 -8.99 12.36
CA LYS A 271 -9.67 -7.70 12.12
C LYS A 271 -10.23 -7.25 13.46
N ILE A 272 -9.94 -6.01 13.86
CA ILE A 272 -10.40 -5.47 15.13
C ILE A 272 -11.13 -4.16 14.84
N GLU A 273 -12.36 -4.08 15.33
CA GLU A 273 -13.17 -2.86 15.37
C GLU A 273 -13.49 -2.63 16.84
N THR A 274 -13.37 -1.40 17.33
CA THR A 274 -13.60 -1.11 18.75
C THR A 274 -14.30 0.23 18.92
N GLU A 275 -15.32 0.22 19.77
CA GLU A 275 -15.90 1.42 20.37
C GLU A 275 -15.15 1.70 21.67
N PHE A 276 -14.65 2.94 21.82
CA PHE A 276 -13.83 3.35 22.96
C PHE A 276 -14.54 4.45 23.75
N GLU A 277 -14.70 4.26 25.07
CA GLU A 277 -15.33 5.25 25.96
C GLU A 277 -14.41 6.45 26.21
N LEU A 278 -14.20 7.26 25.17
CA LEU A 278 -13.17 8.31 25.13
C LEU A 278 -13.32 9.32 26.27
N LYS A 279 -14.53 9.77 26.59
CA LYS A 279 -14.76 10.72 27.70
C LYS A 279 -14.22 10.19 29.03
N LYS A 280 -14.53 8.94 29.40
CA LYS A 280 -14.06 8.35 30.67
C LYS A 280 -12.54 8.20 30.69
N ALA A 281 -11.96 7.82 29.56
CA ALA A 281 -10.52 7.74 29.40
C ALA A 281 -9.85 9.10 29.61
N LEU A 282 -10.32 10.16 28.94
CA LEU A 282 -9.75 11.51 29.04
C LEU A 282 -9.84 12.07 30.47
N ILE A 283 -10.95 11.84 31.17
CA ILE A 283 -11.10 12.21 32.59
C ILE A 283 -10.05 11.51 33.44
N SER A 284 -9.84 10.21 33.24
CA SER A 284 -8.86 9.40 33.99
C SER A 284 -7.42 9.82 33.68
N MET A 285 -7.18 10.40 32.50
CA MET A 285 -5.90 10.97 32.06
C MET A 285 -5.70 12.42 32.51
N GLY A 286 -6.57 12.96 33.37
CA GLY A 286 -6.44 14.30 33.97
C GLY A 286 -7.10 15.44 33.20
N ILE A 287 -7.76 15.15 32.07
CA ILE A 287 -8.52 16.13 31.29
C ILE A 287 -9.96 16.13 31.80
N THR A 288 -10.22 16.90 32.85
CA THR A 288 -11.50 16.86 33.57
C THR A 288 -12.38 18.08 33.32
N GLU A 289 -11.78 19.28 33.31
CA GLU A 289 -12.51 20.54 33.39
C GLU A 289 -13.39 20.80 32.17
N MET A 290 -12.92 20.39 30.97
CA MET A 290 -13.67 20.54 29.72
C MET A 290 -15.04 19.84 29.73
N PHE A 291 -15.26 18.87 30.61
CA PHE A 291 -16.51 18.12 30.74
C PHE A 291 -17.44 18.69 31.84
N THR A 292 -17.05 19.79 32.49
CA THR A 292 -17.76 20.41 33.61
C THR A 292 -18.25 21.81 33.26
N ASP A 293 -19.09 22.40 34.11
CA ASP A 293 -19.54 23.79 33.93
C ASP A 293 -18.44 24.83 34.16
N ASN A 294 -17.26 24.41 34.65
CA ASN A 294 -16.07 25.26 34.77
C ASN A 294 -15.26 25.33 33.47
N ALA A 295 -15.68 24.63 32.41
CA ALA A 295 -14.99 24.63 31.13
C ALA A 295 -14.89 26.05 30.56
N ASP A 296 -13.67 26.49 30.25
CA ASP A 296 -13.43 27.78 29.62
C ASP A 296 -13.20 27.60 28.11
N PHE A 297 -14.30 27.66 27.36
CA PHE A 297 -14.32 27.65 25.89
C PHE A 297 -14.68 29.02 25.30
N THR A 298 -14.33 30.11 25.99
CA THR A 298 -14.59 31.49 25.55
C THR A 298 -13.90 31.85 24.21
N GLY A 299 -12.88 31.07 23.80
CA GLY A 299 -12.28 31.18 22.48
C GLY A 299 -13.08 30.52 21.35
N ILE A 300 -14.07 29.67 21.67
CA ILE A 300 -14.97 29.00 20.72
C ILE A 300 -16.28 29.78 20.61
N THR A 301 -16.86 30.15 21.75
CA THR A 301 -18.12 30.90 21.83
C THR A 301 -18.16 31.73 23.10
N LYS A 302 -18.74 32.93 23.03
CA LYS A 302 -18.80 33.85 24.19
C LYS A 302 -19.92 33.48 25.16
N ARG A 303 -21.10 33.16 24.65
CA ARG A 303 -22.31 32.83 25.42
C ARG A 303 -23.25 31.94 24.59
N PRO A 304 -24.03 31.05 25.23
CA PRO A 304 -23.90 30.65 26.64
C PRO A 304 -22.56 29.93 26.91
N PRO A 305 -22.15 29.72 28.19
CA PRO A 305 -20.96 28.93 28.49
C PRO A 305 -21.05 27.54 27.86
N LEU A 306 -19.98 27.13 27.19
CA LEU A 306 -19.89 25.84 26.51
C LEU A 306 -19.11 24.85 27.40
N LYS A 307 -19.51 23.58 27.39
CA LYS A 307 -18.74 22.44 27.88
C LYS A 307 -18.83 21.29 26.88
N VAL A 308 -17.85 20.40 26.89
CA VAL A 308 -17.90 19.15 26.12
C VAL A 308 -18.83 18.18 26.82
N SER A 309 -19.92 17.80 26.15
CA SER A 309 -20.91 16.90 26.74
C SER A 309 -20.47 15.44 26.59
N ASP A 310 -19.96 15.06 25.42
CA ASP A 310 -19.39 13.74 25.19
C ASP A 310 -18.25 13.73 24.13
N ALA A 311 -17.56 12.61 24.00
CA ALA A 311 -16.50 12.40 23.02
C ALA A 311 -16.56 10.97 22.44
N ALA A 312 -16.62 10.87 21.11
CA ALA A 312 -16.70 9.61 20.38
C ALA A 312 -15.41 9.36 19.58
N HIS A 313 -14.84 8.15 19.72
CA HIS A 313 -13.68 7.69 18.97
C HIS A 313 -13.96 6.37 18.27
N GLY A 314 -13.72 6.33 16.96
CA GLY A 314 -13.75 5.11 16.16
C GLY A 314 -12.43 4.90 15.43
N ALA A 315 -11.86 3.71 15.55
CA ALA A 315 -10.66 3.34 14.81
C ALA A 315 -10.86 1.99 14.13
N LEU A 316 -10.46 1.91 12.87
CA LEU A 316 -10.47 0.67 12.10
C LEU A 316 -9.07 0.39 11.55
N ILE A 317 -8.52 -0.77 11.92
CA ILE A 317 -7.32 -1.34 11.31
C ILE A 317 -7.63 -2.75 10.79
N GLU A 318 -7.26 -3.03 9.55
CA GLU A 318 -7.45 -4.33 8.92
C GLU A 318 -6.09 -4.93 8.57
N PHE A 319 -5.74 -6.06 9.21
CA PHE A 319 -4.52 -6.80 8.88
C PHE A 319 -4.81 -7.73 7.69
N PHE A 320 -4.30 -7.38 6.51
CA PHE A 320 -4.42 -8.21 5.32
C PHE A 320 -3.14 -9.00 5.05
N ALA A 321 -3.30 -10.28 4.74
CA ALA A 321 -2.36 -11.00 3.87
C ALA A 321 -2.68 -10.61 2.43
N LEU A 322 -2.22 -9.44 1.95
CA LEU A 322 -2.35 -9.11 0.53
C LEU A 322 -1.23 -9.80 -0.25
N GLY A 323 -1.37 -11.11 -0.40
CA GLY A 323 -0.49 -11.92 -1.22
C GLY A 323 -0.58 -11.54 -2.69
N LEU A 324 0.53 -11.06 -3.23
CA LEU A 324 1.03 -11.52 -4.51
C LEU A 324 2.03 -12.64 -4.18
N THR A 325 1.88 -13.80 -4.80
CA THR A 325 2.91 -14.85 -4.82
C THR A 325 4.25 -14.19 -5.12
N ALA A 326 5.15 -14.16 -4.13
CA ALA A 326 6.49 -13.61 -4.24
C ALA A 326 7.34 -14.54 -5.10
N THR A 327 7.09 -14.53 -6.41
CA THR A 327 7.95 -15.13 -7.41
C THR A 327 8.55 -13.98 -8.22
N HIS A 328 9.86 -13.78 -8.06
CA HIS A 328 10.72 -12.76 -8.71
C HIS A 328 11.01 -11.45 -7.97
N LEU A 329 11.71 -11.53 -6.83
CA LEU A 329 12.67 -10.49 -6.46
C LEU A 329 13.99 -11.12 -5.98
N ASN A 330 14.67 -11.84 -6.88
CA ASN A 330 16.13 -11.89 -6.83
C ASN A 330 16.63 -10.57 -7.42
N MET A 331 16.53 -9.48 -6.64
CA MET A 331 17.38 -8.32 -6.89
C MET A 331 18.71 -8.63 -6.21
N ASP A 332 19.75 -8.72 -7.02
CA ASP A 332 21.14 -8.64 -6.56
C ASP A 332 21.26 -7.39 -5.68
N THR A 333 21.38 -7.60 -4.37
CA THR A 333 21.37 -6.54 -3.35
C THR A 333 22.62 -5.66 -3.40
N ARG A 334 23.56 -5.95 -4.32
CA ARG A 334 24.76 -5.15 -4.57
C ARG A 334 24.57 -4.04 -5.61
N ALA A 335 23.45 -4.01 -6.33
CA ALA A 335 23.17 -2.99 -7.35
C ALA A 335 22.01 -2.02 -7.00
N LEU A 336 21.57 -1.98 -5.73
CA LEU A 336 20.50 -1.08 -5.28
C LEU A 336 21.00 0.38 -5.10
N SER A 337 21.31 1.02 -6.23
CA SER A 337 20.98 2.44 -6.36
C SER A 337 19.45 2.54 -6.35
N ARG A 338 18.90 3.19 -5.32
CA ARG A 338 17.46 3.40 -5.07
C ARG A 338 16.63 3.47 -6.37
N PRO A 339 15.75 2.49 -6.68
CA PRO A 339 14.78 2.67 -7.75
C PRO A 339 13.81 3.79 -7.35
N ASN A 340 13.66 4.80 -8.21
CA ASN A 340 12.67 5.87 -8.03
C ASN A 340 11.25 5.26 -7.92
N LEU A 341 10.36 5.85 -7.10
CA LEU A 341 8.97 5.39 -6.90
C LEU A 341 8.22 5.17 -8.23
N GLU A 342 8.51 5.98 -9.24
CA GLU A 342 7.99 5.85 -10.60
C GLU A 342 8.42 4.53 -11.27
N SER A 343 9.66 4.07 -11.05
CA SER A 343 10.13 2.81 -11.64
C SER A 343 9.45 1.59 -11.02
N ALA A 344 9.07 1.65 -9.74
CA ALA A 344 8.36 0.58 -9.06
C ALA A 344 6.88 0.48 -9.50
N SER A 345 6.20 1.61 -9.71
CA SER A 345 4.82 1.60 -10.23
C SER A 345 4.77 1.05 -11.66
N MET A 346 5.73 1.41 -12.50
CA MET A 346 5.85 0.90 -13.88
C MET A 346 6.03 -0.62 -13.92
N GLN A 347 6.85 -1.19 -13.04
CA GLN A 347 7.03 -2.66 -12.92
C GLN A 347 5.74 -3.38 -12.49
N VAL A 348 4.96 -2.77 -11.59
CA VAL A 348 3.65 -3.32 -11.17
C VAL A 348 2.65 -3.30 -12.32
N SER A 349 2.62 -2.22 -13.11
CA SER A 349 1.78 -2.13 -14.30
C SER A 349 2.12 -3.21 -15.33
N GLU A 350 3.41 -3.43 -15.58
CA GLU A 350 3.89 -4.51 -16.47
C GLU A 350 3.41 -5.90 -15.99
N MET A 351 3.56 -6.20 -14.70
CA MET A 351 3.13 -7.47 -14.12
C MET A 351 1.61 -7.68 -14.25
N ASN A 352 0.82 -6.66 -13.93
CA ASN A 352 -0.63 -6.72 -14.06
C ASN A 352 -1.07 -6.94 -15.51
N PHE A 353 -0.39 -6.29 -16.46
CA PHE A 353 -0.63 -6.48 -17.88
C PHE A 353 -0.38 -7.94 -18.29
N GLY A 354 0.73 -8.53 -17.83
CA GLY A 354 1.03 -9.95 -18.07
C GLY A 354 0.01 -10.93 -17.49
N LEU A 355 -0.42 -10.70 -16.25
CA LEU A 355 -1.46 -11.53 -15.61
C LEU A 355 -2.80 -11.43 -16.34
N ASN A 356 -3.16 -10.25 -16.85
CA ASN A 356 -4.38 -10.08 -17.64
C ASN A 356 -4.31 -10.81 -18.99
N MET A 357 -3.14 -10.83 -19.64
CA MET A 357 -2.94 -11.65 -20.84
C MET A 357 -3.14 -13.14 -20.55
N LEU A 358 -2.57 -13.64 -19.44
CA LEU A 358 -2.73 -15.04 -19.04
C LEU A 358 -4.18 -15.40 -18.73
N ARG A 359 -4.95 -14.51 -18.09
CA ARG A 359 -6.39 -14.75 -17.82
C ARG A 359 -7.26 -14.85 -19.06
N GLN A 360 -6.86 -14.19 -20.15
CA GLN A 360 -7.60 -14.18 -21.42
C GLN A 360 -7.13 -15.28 -22.38
N SER A 361 -6.08 -16.01 -21.99
CA SER A 361 -5.50 -17.07 -22.79
C SER A 361 -6.33 -18.36 -22.69
N PRO A 362 -6.50 -19.12 -23.78
CA PRO A 362 -7.17 -20.42 -23.73
C PRO A 362 -6.43 -21.39 -22.78
N ALA A 363 -7.16 -22.02 -21.86
CA ALA A 363 -6.58 -22.95 -20.88
C ALA A 363 -6.05 -24.26 -21.49
N THR A 364 -6.22 -24.47 -22.79
CA THR A 364 -5.86 -25.70 -23.50
C THR A 364 -4.48 -25.66 -24.16
N GLU A 365 -3.77 -24.52 -24.09
CA GLU A 365 -2.46 -24.35 -24.74
C GLU A 365 -1.37 -23.95 -23.73
N SER A 366 -0.17 -24.49 -23.92
CA SER A 366 1.01 -24.09 -23.15
C SER A 366 1.56 -22.77 -23.70
N MET A 367 1.22 -21.66 -23.04
CA MET A 367 1.60 -20.32 -23.51
C MET A 367 2.86 -19.78 -22.83
N VAL A 368 3.74 -19.20 -23.63
CA VAL A 368 4.87 -18.36 -23.17
C VAL A 368 4.55 -16.94 -23.59
N VAL A 369 4.39 -16.04 -22.61
CA VAL A 369 4.12 -14.62 -22.86
C VAL A 369 5.24 -13.75 -22.34
N SER A 370 5.56 -12.69 -23.08
CA SER A 370 6.47 -11.63 -22.63
C SER A 370 5.71 -10.31 -22.57
N PRO A 371 5.21 -9.93 -21.37
CA PRO A 371 4.45 -8.69 -21.19
C PRO A 371 5.26 -7.46 -21.62
N VAL A 372 6.54 -7.40 -21.23
CA VAL A 372 7.46 -6.31 -21.60
C VAL A 372 7.57 -6.12 -23.12
N SER A 373 7.58 -7.22 -23.86
CA SER A 373 7.74 -7.20 -25.31
C SER A 373 6.50 -6.58 -25.97
N VAL A 374 5.30 -6.99 -25.54
CA VAL A 374 4.04 -6.40 -26.01
C VAL A 374 3.94 -4.92 -25.60
N ILE A 375 4.44 -4.55 -24.43
CA ILE A 375 4.47 -3.14 -24.01
C ILE A 375 5.39 -2.31 -24.90
N PHE A 376 6.53 -2.83 -25.36
CA PHE A 376 7.34 -2.12 -26.37
C PHE A 376 6.56 -1.84 -27.65
N ALA A 377 5.71 -2.78 -28.09
CA ALA A 377 4.81 -2.56 -29.24
C ALA A 377 3.83 -1.41 -28.98
N LEU A 378 3.17 -1.42 -27.82
CA LEU A 378 2.22 -0.38 -27.43
C LEU A 378 2.91 0.98 -27.24
N ALA A 379 4.11 1.02 -26.66
CA ALA A 379 4.87 2.23 -26.42
C ALA A 379 5.35 2.90 -27.73
N MET A 380 5.67 2.11 -28.77
CA MET A 380 5.92 2.65 -30.11
C MET A 380 4.69 3.36 -30.67
N VAL A 381 3.51 2.75 -30.55
CA VAL A 381 2.25 3.33 -31.05
C VAL A 381 1.82 4.54 -30.21
N GLN A 382 2.06 4.50 -28.89
CA GLN A 382 1.78 5.58 -27.96
C GLN A 382 2.43 6.90 -28.40
N LEU A 383 3.66 6.85 -28.90
CA LEU A 383 4.40 8.01 -29.41
C LEU A 383 3.78 8.62 -30.67
N GLY A 384 3.06 7.82 -31.47
CA GLY A 384 2.33 8.28 -32.65
C GLY A 384 0.88 8.69 -32.37
N ALA A 385 0.33 8.26 -31.23
CA ALA A 385 -1.05 8.51 -30.85
C ALA A 385 -1.25 9.91 -30.25
N ARG A 386 -2.51 10.40 -30.26
CA ARG A 386 -2.94 11.63 -29.57
C ARG A 386 -4.35 11.42 -29.00
N GLY A 387 -4.78 12.32 -28.10
CA GLY A 387 -6.14 12.34 -27.56
C GLY A 387 -6.56 11.02 -26.91
N ARG A 388 -7.78 10.55 -27.21
CA ARG A 388 -8.37 9.35 -26.60
C ARG A 388 -7.56 8.08 -26.84
N THR A 389 -7.03 7.90 -28.06
CA THR A 389 -6.20 6.74 -28.40
C THR A 389 -4.97 6.65 -27.51
N LYS A 390 -4.28 7.78 -27.30
CA LYS A 390 -3.13 7.81 -26.39
C LYS A 390 -3.52 7.51 -24.95
N MET A 391 -4.63 8.08 -24.46
CA MET A 391 -5.11 7.83 -23.10
C MET A 391 -5.45 6.34 -22.87
N GLN A 392 -6.07 5.69 -23.85
CA GLN A 392 -6.37 4.26 -23.79
C GLN A 392 -5.10 3.41 -23.73
N ILE A 393 -4.09 3.75 -24.54
CA ILE A 393 -2.79 3.07 -24.54
C ILE A 393 -2.07 3.28 -23.19
N ASN A 394 -2.01 4.51 -22.68
CA ASN A 394 -1.36 4.81 -21.40
C ASN A 394 -2.02 4.05 -20.25
N ARG A 395 -3.35 3.93 -20.21
CA ARG A 395 -4.06 3.14 -19.17
C ARG A 395 -3.65 1.68 -19.14
N VAL A 396 -3.34 1.10 -20.30
CA VAL A 396 -2.91 -0.30 -20.41
C VAL A 396 -1.44 -0.46 -20.05
N ILE A 397 -0.59 0.47 -20.50
CA ILE A 397 0.87 0.41 -20.29
C ILE A 397 1.25 0.75 -18.84
N ALA A 398 0.69 1.84 -18.30
CA ALA A 398 0.93 2.33 -16.94
C ALA A 398 -0.11 3.41 -16.57
N ASP A 399 -1.22 3.01 -15.96
CA ASP A 399 -2.29 3.93 -15.56
C ASP A 399 -1.79 4.97 -14.54
N GLY A 400 -2.07 6.25 -14.80
CA GLY A 400 -1.62 7.38 -13.99
C GLY A 400 -0.20 7.88 -14.25
N ALA A 401 0.61 7.19 -15.08
CA ALA A 401 1.95 7.65 -15.44
C ALA A 401 1.92 8.74 -16.54
N THR A 402 2.87 9.68 -16.49
CA THR A 402 3.02 10.70 -17.54
C THR A 402 3.66 10.10 -18.79
N ASP A 403 3.38 10.69 -19.97
CA ASP A 403 3.99 10.28 -21.24
C ASP A 403 5.52 10.18 -21.15
N ASN A 404 6.17 11.18 -20.54
CA ASN A 404 7.62 11.22 -20.39
C ASN A 404 8.15 10.07 -19.52
N THR A 405 7.42 9.74 -18.45
CA THR A 405 7.78 8.63 -17.56
C THR A 405 7.70 7.30 -18.28
N ILE A 406 6.58 7.05 -18.98
CA ILE A 406 6.37 5.84 -19.78
C ILE A 406 7.49 5.68 -20.80
N VAL A 407 7.76 6.75 -21.55
CA VAL A 407 8.72 6.73 -22.63
C VAL A 407 10.15 6.60 -22.11
N SER A 408 10.52 7.25 -21.01
CA SER A 408 11.87 7.11 -20.43
C SER A 408 12.07 5.70 -19.91
N PHE A 409 11.16 5.22 -19.08
CA PHE A 409 11.27 3.93 -18.43
C PHE A 409 11.40 2.78 -19.44
N TYR A 410 10.51 2.69 -20.42
CA TYR A 410 10.56 1.60 -21.40
C TYR A 410 11.69 1.75 -22.42
N SER A 411 12.15 2.98 -22.71
CA SER A 411 13.35 3.19 -23.52
C SER A 411 14.60 2.71 -22.78
N ASP A 412 14.72 3.01 -21.49
CA ASP A 412 15.84 2.58 -20.64
C ASP A 412 15.81 1.07 -20.44
N LEU A 413 14.63 0.50 -20.17
CA LEU A 413 14.45 -0.94 -20.05
C LEU A 413 14.79 -1.68 -21.34
N PHE A 414 14.34 -1.19 -22.50
CA PHE A 414 14.70 -1.76 -23.80
C PHE A 414 16.22 -1.76 -24.01
N LYS A 415 16.88 -0.65 -23.68
CA LYS A 415 18.34 -0.53 -23.76
C LYS A 415 19.03 -1.53 -22.84
N ASN A 416 18.62 -1.61 -21.58
CA ASN A 416 19.21 -2.52 -20.58
C ASN A 416 19.05 -3.99 -20.99
N ILE A 417 17.89 -4.37 -21.51
CA ILE A 417 17.64 -5.74 -22.01
C ILE A 417 18.49 -6.02 -23.25
N SER A 418 18.65 -5.04 -24.14
CA SER A 418 19.43 -5.19 -25.37
C SER A 418 20.93 -5.24 -25.13
N ASP A 419 21.42 -4.52 -24.12
CA ASP A 419 22.84 -4.38 -23.76
C ASP A 419 23.31 -5.44 -22.73
N SER A 420 22.41 -6.31 -22.26
CA SER A 420 22.71 -7.36 -21.28
C SER A 420 23.84 -8.29 -21.75
N ARG A 421 24.85 -8.49 -20.90
CA ARG A 421 25.99 -9.41 -21.14
C ARG A 421 25.68 -10.85 -20.73
N GLY A 422 24.66 -11.06 -19.90
CA GLY A 422 24.27 -12.34 -19.32
C GLY A 422 23.17 -13.05 -20.12
N PRO A 423 21.93 -13.12 -19.61
CA PRO A 423 20.76 -13.52 -20.39
C PRO A 423 20.67 -12.74 -21.71
N GLN A 424 20.65 -13.45 -22.83
CA GLN A 424 20.58 -12.86 -24.16
C GLN A 424 19.11 -12.72 -24.60
N ALA A 425 18.65 -11.48 -24.72
CA ALA A 425 17.41 -11.16 -25.39
C ALA A 425 17.67 -10.65 -26.82
N ARG A 426 16.84 -11.09 -27.76
CA ARG A 426 16.84 -10.66 -29.16
C ARG A 426 15.44 -10.18 -29.50
N ILE A 427 15.30 -8.86 -29.61
CA ILE A 427 14.01 -8.19 -29.79
C ILE A 427 13.87 -7.72 -31.24
N ALA A 428 12.76 -8.07 -31.87
CA ALA A 428 12.36 -7.63 -33.20
C ALA A 428 11.18 -6.66 -33.09
N ASN A 429 11.48 -5.36 -32.99
CA ASN A 429 10.48 -4.30 -33.03
C ASN A 429 10.35 -3.78 -34.47
N GLY A 430 9.13 -3.81 -35.02
CA GLY A 430 8.84 -3.36 -36.37
C GLY A 430 7.55 -2.55 -36.43
N PHE A 431 7.55 -1.50 -37.26
CA PHE A 431 6.35 -0.74 -37.58
C PHE A 431 6.26 -0.60 -39.10
N PHE A 432 5.39 -1.41 -39.71
CA PHE A 432 5.26 -1.51 -41.17
C PHE A 432 3.96 -0.89 -41.63
N MET A 433 4.01 0.01 -42.60
CA MET A 433 2.81 0.68 -43.11
C MET A 433 2.62 0.41 -44.59
N ASN A 434 1.38 0.54 -45.06
CA ASN A 434 1.13 0.58 -46.50
C ASN A 434 1.82 1.83 -47.09
N LYS A 435 2.54 1.65 -48.21
CA LYS A 435 3.30 2.70 -48.91
C LYS A 435 2.49 3.90 -49.37
N THR A 436 1.16 3.81 -49.34
CA THR A 436 0.25 4.93 -49.61
C THR A 436 0.21 5.96 -48.47
N PHE A 437 0.70 5.63 -47.28
CA PHE A 437 0.74 6.52 -46.12
C PHE A 437 2.16 7.03 -45.87
N PRO A 438 2.41 8.35 -45.94
CA PRO A 438 3.71 8.91 -45.61
C PRO A 438 3.96 8.81 -44.10
N ILE A 439 5.14 8.30 -43.73
CA ILE A 439 5.56 8.19 -42.33
C ILE A 439 6.34 9.45 -41.95
N LYS A 440 5.92 10.13 -40.88
CA LYS A 440 6.63 11.32 -40.38
C LYS A 440 8.05 10.97 -39.93
N GLY A 441 9.04 11.72 -40.42
CA GLY A 441 10.46 11.52 -40.10
C GLY A 441 10.77 11.58 -38.61
N ASP A 442 10.17 12.54 -37.89
CA ASP A 442 10.37 12.69 -36.44
C ASP A 442 9.88 11.47 -35.65
N TYR A 443 8.70 10.93 -36.01
CA TYR A 443 8.17 9.73 -35.38
C TYR A 443 9.09 8.53 -35.62
N SER A 444 9.45 8.28 -36.89
CA SER A 444 10.35 7.19 -37.26
C SER A 444 11.68 7.25 -36.50
N SER A 445 12.26 8.45 -36.40
CA SER A 445 13.54 8.67 -35.72
C SER A 445 13.44 8.38 -34.23
N VAL A 446 12.34 8.76 -33.57
CA VAL A 446 12.14 8.53 -32.13
C VAL A 446 12.00 7.04 -31.82
N ILE A 447 11.12 6.30 -32.53
CA ILE A 447 10.90 4.88 -32.21
C ILE A 447 12.08 3.99 -32.64
N ALA A 448 12.81 4.36 -33.70
CA ALA A 448 14.06 3.70 -34.06
C ALA A 448 15.11 3.86 -32.94
N LYS A 449 15.26 5.09 -32.41
CA LYS A 449 16.22 5.39 -31.35
C LYS A 449 15.87 4.74 -30.01
N LYS A 450 14.61 4.82 -29.59
CA LYS A 450 14.18 4.38 -28.25
C LYS A 450 13.93 2.88 -28.13
N TYR A 451 13.51 2.24 -29.22
CA TYR A 451 13.07 0.83 -29.20
C TYR A 451 13.74 -0.04 -30.28
N GLY A 452 14.77 0.46 -30.96
CA GLY A 452 15.48 -0.27 -32.00
C GLY A 452 14.57 -0.69 -33.18
N ALA A 453 13.46 0.04 -33.39
CA ALA A 453 12.41 -0.36 -34.31
C ALA A 453 12.85 -0.25 -35.77
N SER A 454 12.44 -1.21 -36.61
CA SER A 454 12.53 -1.08 -38.06
C SER A 454 11.22 -0.52 -38.62
N ILE A 455 11.32 0.62 -39.29
CA ILE A 455 10.17 1.31 -39.88
C ILE A 455 10.31 1.25 -41.39
N LYS A 456 9.32 0.65 -42.07
CA LYS A 456 9.31 0.56 -43.54
C LYS A 456 7.89 0.66 -44.08
N ALA A 457 7.79 1.20 -45.28
CA ALA A 457 6.56 1.21 -46.04
C ALA A 457 6.60 0.10 -47.11
N TYR A 458 5.57 -0.74 -47.17
CA TYR A 458 5.46 -1.85 -48.14
C TYR A 458 4.17 -1.74 -48.97
N ASP A 459 4.13 -2.42 -50.11
CA ASP A 459 2.90 -2.58 -50.88
C ASP A 459 2.07 -3.74 -50.31
N PHE A 460 1.06 -3.43 -49.49
CA PHE A 460 0.26 -4.46 -48.81
C PHE A 460 -0.66 -5.22 -49.77
N ARG A 461 -0.90 -4.68 -50.98
CA ARG A 461 -1.57 -5.43 -52.08
C ARG A 461 -0.77 -6.66 -52.49
N GLN A 462 0.55 -6.66 -52.26
CA GLN A 462 1.42 -7.83 -52.41
C GLN A 462 1.53 -8.58 -51.07
N SER A 463 0.40 -8.91 -50.45
CA SER A 463 0.30 -9.43 -49.07
C SER A 463 1.23 -10.61 -48.80
N ALA A 464 1.32 -11.58 -49.72
CA ALA A 464 2.21 -12.74 -49.57
C ALA A 464 3.70 -12.36 -49.57
N LYS A 465 4.11 -11.41 -50.43
CA LYS A 465 5.48 -10.92 -50.48
C LYS A 465 5.81 -10.10 -49.23
N THR A 466 4.89 -9.23 -48.81
CA THR A 466 5.05 -8.39 -47.61
C THR A 466 5.13 -9.24 -46.34
N ALA A 467 4.29 -10.28 -46.20
CA ALA A 467 4.38 -11.24 -45.10
C ALA A 467 5.75 -11.91 -45.04
N ARG A 468 6.29 -12.38 -46.17
CA ARG A 468 7.66 -12.97 -46.24
C ARG A 468 8.75 -11.98 -45.85
N LEU A 469 8.62 -10.70 -46.24
CA LEU A 469 9.59 -9.67 -45.87
C LEU A 469 9.59 -9.41 -44.36
N ILE A 470 8.41 -9.33 -43.74
CA ILE A 470 8.25 -9.15 -42.30
C ILE A 470 8.76 -10.39 -41.55
N ASP A 471 8.44 -11.59 -42.04
CA ASP A 471 8.92 -12.84 -41.43
C ASP A 471 10.45 -12.96 -41.48
N ASN A 472 11.06 -12.64 -42.63
CA ASN A 472 12.51 -12.59 -42.76
C ASN A 472 13.15 -11.56 -41.82
N PHE A 473 12.49 -10.43 -41.59
CA PHE A 473 12.93 -9.43 -40.61
C PHE A 473 12.90 -9.99 -39.19
N VAL A 474 11.79 -10.60 -38.76
CA VAL A 474 11.64 -11.19 -37.43
C VAL A 474 12.66 -12.32 -37.22
N SER A 475 12.78 -13.22 -38.19
CA SER A 475 13.74 -14.33 -38.18
C SER A 475 15.17 -13.82 -38.06
N LYS A 476 15.59 -12.84 -38.88
CA LYS A 476 16.93 -12.26 -38.78
C LYS A 476 17.19 -11.59 -37.43
N LYS A 477 16.21 -10.87 -36.88
CA LYS A 477 16.35 -10.17 -35.59
C LYS A 477 16.34 -11.10 -34.38
N THR A 478 15.85 -12.31 -34.53
CA THR A 478 15.71 -13.32 -33.45
C THR A 478 16.68 -14.50 -33.65
N ASP A 479 17.79 -14.29 -34.36
CA ASP A 479 18.80 -15.32 -34.64
C ASP A 479 18.23 -16.60 -35.27
N GLY A 480 17.21 -16.44 -36.11
CA GLY A 480 16.50 -17.51 -36.82
C GLY A 480 15.60 -18.37 -35.94
N LYS A 481 15.27 -17.92 -34.72
CA LYS A 481 14.49 -18.71 -33.76
C LYS A 481 12.99 -18.52 -33.88
N ILE A 482 12.55 -17.35 -34.34
CA ILE A 482 11.14 -17.08 -34.62
C ILE A 482 10.97 -16.99 -36.14
N LYS A 483 10.17 -17.88 -36.70
CA LYS A 483 9.87 -18.00 -38.13
C LYS A 483 8.38 -18.22 -38.33
N ASN A 484 7.88 -17.97 -39.53
CA ASN A 484 6.46 -18.02 -39.86
C ASN A 484 5.60 -17.16 -38.90
N PHE A 485 6.14 -16.01 -38.49
CA PHE A 485 5.55 -15.12 -37.48
C PHE A 485 4.23 -14.48 -37.93
N ILE A 486 4.11 -14.17 -39.23
CA ILE A 486 2.95 -13.48 -39.77
C ILE A 486 2.44 -14.19 -41.03
N THR A 487 1.12 -14.25 -41.16
CA THR A 487 0.44 -14.86 -42.31
C THR A 487 0.16 -13.83 -43.41
N LYS A 488 -0.13 -14.32 -44.62
CA LYS A 488 -0.63 -13.49 -45.72
C LYS A 488 -1.91 -12.74 -45.31
N SER A 489 -2.85 -13.44 -44.67
CA SER A 489 -4.16 -12.89 -44.27
C SER A 489 -4.02 -11.72 -43.29
N ALA A 490 -3.04 -11.76 -42.38
CA ALA A 490 -2.78 -10.67 -41.45
C ALA A 490 -2.33 -9.37 -42.17
N VAL A 491 -1.89 -9.44 -43.43
CA VAL A 491 -1.44 -8.29 -44.22
C VAL A 491 -2.53 -7.75 -45.15
N GLU A 492 -3.47 -8.58 -45.60
CA GLU A 492 -4.43 -8.25 -46.68
C GLU A 492 -5.31 -7.04 -46.36
N ASP A 493 -5.76 -6.93 -45.11
CA ASP A 493 -6.65 -5.83 -44.67
C ASP A 493 -5.95 -4.80 -43.77
N ALA A 494 -4.62 -4.91 -43.62
CA ALA A 494 -3.88 -4.04 -42.71
C ALA A 494 -3.54 -2.69 -43.36
N VAL A 495 -3.67 -1.61 -42.58
CA VAL A 495 -3.13 -0.28 -42.94
C VAL A 495 -1.74 -0.09 -42.35
N ALA A 496 -1.55 -0.63 -41.15
CA ALA A 496 -0.28 -0.68 -40.44
C ALA A 496 -0.18 -1.98 -39.64
N LEU A 497 1.04 -2.48 -39.48
CA LEU A 497 1.38 -3.66 -38.71
C LEU A 497 2.42 -3.29 -37.66
N ILE A 498 2.08 -3.51 -36.41
CA ILE A 498 3.00 -3.39 -35.29
C ILE A 498 3.52 -4.78 -34.98
N ILE A 499 4.81 -4.96 -35.15
CA ILE A 499 5.49 -6.24 -34.99
C ILE A 499 6.35 -6.16 -33.76
N ASN A 500 6.18 -7.13 -32.88
CA ASN A 500 7.04 -7.34 -31.76
C ASN A 500 7.24 -8.84 -31.56
N ALA A 501 8.50 -9.25 -31.46
CA ALA A 501 8.88 -10.61 -31.11
C ALA A 501 10.13 -10.57 -30.24
N ILE A 502 10.22 -11.47 -29.27
CA ILE A 502 11.37 -11.59 -28.39
C ILE A 502 11.82 -13.04 -28.34
N TYR A 503 13.10 -13.28 -28.58
CA TYR A 503 13.75 -14.54 -28.27
C TYR A 503 14.65 -14.34 -27.07
N PHE A 504 14.47 -15.17 -26.05
CA PHE A 504 15.23 -15.13 -24.82
C PHE A 504 16.03 -16.42 -24.67
N LYS A 505 17.33 -16.29 -24.39
CA LYS A 505 18.25 -17.40 -24.14
C LYS A 505 19.15 -17.07 -22.98
N ALA A 506 19.10 -17.89 -21.94
CA ALA A 506 19.97 -17.75 -20.79
C ALA A 506 20.42 -19.12 -20.28
N LYS A 507 21.57 -19.16 -19.60
CA LYS A 507 22.00 -20.35 -18.87
C LYS A 507 21.33 -20.34 -17.50
N TRP A 508 20.88 -21.50 -17.02
CA TRP A 508 20.43 -21.61 -15.64
C TRP A 508 21.62 -21.41 -14.70
N TYR A 509 21.39 -20.81 -13.54
CA TYR A 509 22.38 -20.71 -12.47
C TYR A 509 22.78 -22.11 -11.97
N HIS A 510 21.79 -22.99 -11.82
CA HIS A 510 21.96 -24.43 -11.62
C HIS A 510 21.48 -25.19 -12.86
N GLU A 511 22.41 -25.61 -13.72
CA GLU A 511 22.09 -26.36 -14.94
C GLU A 511 21.64 -27.80 -14.64
N PHE A 512 20.62 -28.28 -15.36
CA PHE A 512 20.20 -29.67 -15.29
C PHE A 512 21.24 -30.59 -15.93
N ASN A 513 21.47 -31.76 -15.32
CA ASN A 513 22.30 -32.78 -15.93
C ASN A 513 21.61 -33.36 -17.18
N LYS A 514 22.21 -33.14 -18.35
CA LYS A 514 21.66 -33.61 -19.64
C LYS A 514 21.39 -35.12 -19.69
N ARG A 515 22.16 -35.93 -18.96
CA ARG A 515 22.00 -37.39 -18.89
C ARG A 515 20.75 -37.82 -18.11
N SER A 516 20.24 -36.95 -17.26
CA SER A 516 19.04 -37.18 -16.46
C SER A 516 17.74 -36.79 -17.18
N THR A 517 17.84 -36.26 -18.41
CA THR A 517 16.66 -35.94 -19.22
C THR A 517 16.03 -37.21 -19.77
N THR A 518 14.79 -37.48 -19.37
CA THR A 518 14.03 -38.68 -19.79
C THR A 518 12.73 -38.28 -20.48
N LYS A 519 12.20 -39.12 -21.38
CA LYS A 519 10.86 -38.91 -21.92
C LYS A 519 9.81 -39.16 -20.83
N ALA A 520 8.84 -38.27 -20.69
CA ALA A 520 7.65 -38.46 -19.87
C ALA A 520 6.44 -37.82 -20.54
N VAL A 521 5.24 -38.17 -20.07
CA VAL A 521 3.98 -37.63 -20.58
C VAL A 521 3.74 -36.27 -19.93
N PHE A 522 3.46 -35.25 -20.74
CA PHE A 522 3.00 -33.94 -20.32
C PHE A 522 1.52 -33.82 -20.67
N TYR A 523 0.71 -33.41 -19.69
CA TYR A 523 -0.73 -33.28 -19.84
C TYR A 523 -1.08 -31.81 -20.08
N HIS A 524 -1.51 -31.48 -21.30
CA HIS A 524 -2.04 -30.15 -21.63
C HIS A 524 -3.47 -29.98 -21.12
N SER A 525 -4.25 -31.07 -21.13
CA SER A 525 -5.59 -31.15 -20.53
C SER A 525 -5.92 -32.62 -20.24
N ALA A 526 -7.08 -32.89 -19.63
CA ALA A 526 -7.56 -34.26 -19.38
C ALA A 526 -7.67 -35.12 -20.66
N ALA A 527 -7.79 -34.50 -21.85
CA ALA A 527 -7.94 -35.18 -23.13
C ALA A 527 -6.75 -34.96 -24.10
N ASN A 528 -5.73 -34.19 -23.69
CA ASN A 528 -4.59 -33.85 -24.55
C ASN A 528 -3.28 -34.09 -23.80
N GLU A 529 -2.55 -35.13 -24.22
CA GLU A 529 -1.26 -35.52 -23.67
C GLU A 529 -0.18 -35.63 -24.75
N GLU A 530 1.05 -35.27 -24.41
CA GLU A 530 2.20 -35.34 -25.31
C GLU A 530 3.41 -35.97 -24.62
N LYS A 531 4.12 -36.88 -25.30
CA LYS A 531 5.41 -37.39 -24.80
C LYS A 531 6.53 -36.41 -25.13
N MET A 532 7.06 -35.76 -24.10
CA MET A 532 8.16 -34.81 -24.24
C MET A 532 9.35 -35.12 -23.31
N LYS A 533 10.46 -34.42 -23.51
CA LYS A 533 11.68 -34.59 -22.73
C LYS A 533 11.57 -33.79 -21.43
N PHE A 534 11.57 -34.47 -20.29
CA PHE A 534 11.60 -33.87 -18.96
C PHE A 534 13.03 -33.84 -18.45
N MET A 535 13.51 -32.65 -18.12
CA MET A 535 14.76 -32.47 -17.39
C MET A 535 14.52 -32.87 -15.93
N LYS A 536 15.21 -33.89 -15.43
CA LYS A 536 15.07 -34.37 -14.06
C LYS A 536 16.33 -34.09 -13.26
N GLU A 537 16.13 -33.76 -12.00
CA GLU A 537 17.18 -33.60 -11.02
C GLU A 537 16.59 -33.88 -9.64
N PHE A 538 17.34 -34.59 -8.79
CA PHE A 538 17.05 -34.69 -7.37
C PHE A 538 17.83 -33.59 -6.66
N ALA A 539 17.24 -32.41 -6.53
CA ALA A 539 17.89 -31.24 -5.93
C ALA A 539 17.26 -30.87 -4.59
N LYS A 540 18.07 -30.67 -3.55
CA LYS A 540 17.63 -30.16 -2.23
C LYS A 540 17.58 -28.63 -2.13
N ASN A 541 18.11 -27.90 -3.13
CA ASN A 541 18.38 -26.46 -3.03
C ASN A 541 17.67 -25.61 -4.12
N ARG A 542 16.56 -26.08 -4.69
CA ARG A 542 15.75 -25.25 -5.61
C ARG A 542 14.61 -24.61 -4.83
N LEU A 543 14.39 -23.33 -5.08
CA LEU A 543 13.26 -22.60 -4.54
C LEU A 543 11.98 -23.15 -5.18
N TYR A 544 11.12 -23.73 -4.35
CA TYR A 544 9.90 -24.40 -4.75
C TYR A 544 8.76 -23.98 -3.82
N ALA A 545 7.57 -23.78 -4.38
CA ALA A 545 6.35 -23.51 -3.65
C ALA A 545 5.22 -24.33 -4.25
N GLU A 546 4.32 -24.84 -3.43
CA GLU A 546 3.09 -25.50 -3.90
C GLU A 546 1.91 -25.14 -3.01
N ASN A 547 0.73 -25.15 -3.60
CA ASN A 547 -0.55 -25.14 -2.89
C ASN A 547 -1.51 -26.14 -3.55
N GLU A 548 -2.77 -26.14 -3.12
CA GLU A 548 -3.79 -27.10 -3.58
C GLU A 548 -4.05 -27.10 -5.09
N VAL A 549 -3.64 -26.05 -5.81
CA VAL A 549 -3.94 -25.88 -7.24
C VAL A 549 -2.72 -25.64 -8.13
N VAL A 550 -1.56 -25.28 -7.57
CA VAL A 550 -0.36 -24.93 -8.35
C VAL A 550 0.92 -25.39 -7.66
N GLN A 551 1.85 -25.90 -8.45
CA GLN A 551 3.26 -26.12 -8.07
C GLN A 551 4.14 -25.14 -8.86
N VAL A 552 5.04 -24.43 -8.16
CA VAL A 552 5.92 -23.41 -8.72
C VAL A 552 7.36 -23.76 -8.38
N LEU A 553 8.19 -23.89 -9.42
CA LEU A 553 9.62 -24.09 -9.30
C LEU A 553 10.35 -22.86 -9.83
N SER A 554 11.19 -22.24 -9.01
CA SER A 554 12.06 -21.15 -9.43
C SER A 554 13.37 -21.69 -9.97
N LEU A 555 13.70 -21.22 -11.18
CA LEU A 555 14.89 -21.61 -11.92
C LEU A 555 15.66 -20.33 -12.29
N PRO A 556 16.55 -19.83 -11.42
CA PRO A 556 17.30 -18.61 -11.71
C PRO A 556 18.25 -18.83 -12.89
N TYR A 557 18.46 -17.78 -13.68
CA TYR A 557 19.47 -17.74 -14.73
C TYR A 557 20.81 -17.23 -14.19
N LYS A 558 21.90 -17.59 -14.85
CA LYS A 558 23.25 -17.10 -14.57
C LYS A 558 23.43 -15.73 -15.25
N ASP A 559 23.96 -14.78 -14.49
CA ASP A 559 24.36 -13.45 -14.96
C ASP A 559 25.52 -13.46 -15.97
#